data_AF-A0A4Q5UG34-F1
#
_entry.id   AF-A0A4Q5UG34-F1
#
_cell.length_a   1.000
_cell.length_b   1.000
_cell.length_c   1.000
_cell.angle_alpha   90.00
_cell.angle_beta   90.00
_cell.angle_gamma   90.00
#
_symmetry.space_group_name_H-M   'P 1'
#
loop_
_entity.id
_entity.type
_entity.pdbx_description
1 polymer ?
#
loop_
_entity_poly.entity_id
_entity_poly.type
_entity_poly.pdbx_seq_one_letter_code
_entity_poly.pdbx_strand_id
1 'polypeptide(L)'
;MADQNTVFVQMALKAWNGQVNNANKFFAAISDDDMQKEVAPGKNRIIYLLGHLIAVNDGMIKLFGLGDRLYEDYDFPFLKSADKM
;
A
#
# COMPACT_ATOMS: atom_id res chain seq x y z
N MET A 1 8.88 -27.56 19.02
CA MET A 1 9.61 -26.98 17.88
C MET A 1 8.57 -26.41 16.95
N ALA A 2 8.67 -25.14 16.53
CA ALA A 2 7.72 -24.60 15.55
C ALA A 2 7.89 -25.38 14.24
N ASP A 3 6.77 -25.76 13.63
CA ASP A 3 6.76 -26.42 12.33
C ASP A 3 7.40 -25.52 11.26
N GLN A 4 8.10 -26.10 10.28
CA GLN A 4 8.86 -25.35 9.27
C GLN A 4 7.94 -24.39 8.49
N ASN A 5 6.71 -24.79 8.19
CA ASN A 5 5.75 -23.92 7.52
C ASN A 5 5.35 -22.74 8.41
N THR A 6 5.19 -22.99 9.72
CA THR A 6 4.89 -21.93 10.69
C THR A 6 6.01 -20.87 10.71
N VAL A 7 7.28 -21.29 10.66
CA VAL A 7 8.42 -20.37 10.61
C VAL A 7 8.39 -19.53 9.32
N PHE A 8 8.16 -20.14 8.16
CA PHE A 8 8.09 -19.41 6.89
C PHE A 8 6.92 -18.40 6.85
N VAL A 9 5.74 -18.80 7.34
CA VAL A 9 4.59 -17.90 7.45
C VAL A 9 4.92 -16.71 8.37
N GLN A 10 5.54 -16.96 9.52
CA GLN A 10 5.96 -15.90 10.44
C GLN A 10 6.98 -14.95 9.81
N MET A 11 7.94 -15.48 9.03
CA MET A 11 8.91 -14.65 8.30
C MET A 11 8.23 -13.74 7.28
N ALA A 12 7.29 -14.27 6.49
CA ALA A 12 6.55 -13.49 5.50
C ALA A 12 5.70 -12.39 6.16
N LEU A 13 4.96 -12.72 7.23
CA LEU A 13 4.15 -11.75 7.98
C LEU A 13 5.02 -10.69 8.64
N LYS A 14 6.18 -11.06 9.20
CA LYS A 14 7.12 -10.11 9.80
C LYS A 14 7.67 -9.14 8.76
N ALA A 15 8.04 -9.64 7.58
CA ALA A 15 8.53 -8.80 6.48
C ALA A 15 7.44 -7.83 6.00
N TRP A 16 6.22 -8.32 5.78
CA TRP A 16 5.06 -7.52 5.42
C TRP A 16 4.79 -6.40 6.43
N ASN A 17 4.67 -6.74 7.72
CA ASN A 17 4.45 -5.76 8.79
C ASN A 17 5.59 -4.75 8.89
N GLY A 18 6.83 -5.17 8.62
CA GLY A 18 7.97 -4.26 8.53
C GLY A 18 7.80 -3.20 7.44
N GLN A 19 7.37 -3.59 6.24
CA GLN A 19 7.13 -2.66 5.14
C GLN A 19 5.94 -1.73 5.41
N VAL A 20 4.83 -2.25 5.95
CA VAL A 20 3.67 -1.43 6.35
C VAL A 20 4.09 -0.39 7.39
N ASN A 21 4.88 -0.78 8.39
CA ASN A 21 5.37 0.16 9.41
C ASN A 21 6.29 1.24 8.83
N ASN A 22 7.16 0.90 7.88
CA ASN A 22 8.03 1.86 7.22
C ASN A 22 7.22 2.84 6.36
N ALA A 23 6.25 2.35 5.59
CA ALA A 23 5.33 3.17 4.82
C ALA A 23 4.55 4.13 5.73
N ASN A 24 3.96 3.62 6.81
CA ASN A 24 3.24 4.45 7.79
C ASN A 24 4.11 5.56 8.35
N LYS A 25 5.35 5.25 8.78
CA LYS A 25 6.29 6.27 9.30
C LYS A 25 6.65 7.30 8.24
N PHE A 26 6.88 6.88 7.01
CA PHE A 26 7.22 7.77 5.90
C PHE A 26 6.07 8.72 5.59
N PHE A 27 4.87 8.20 5.32
CA PHE A 27 3.72 9.03 4.94
C PHE A 27 3.22 9.91 6.10
N ALA A 28 3.30 9.45 7.35
CA ALA A 28 2.93 10.26 8.51
C ALA A 28 3.86 11.47 8.76
N ALA A 29 5.07 11.46 8.20
CA ALA A 29 6.04 12.54 8.35
C ALA A 29 5.92 13.63 7.26
N ILE A 30 5.07 13.43 6.26
CA ILE A 30 4.92 14.33 5.10
C ILE A 30 3.67 15.19 5.30
N SER A 31 3.80 16.49 5.06
CA SER A 31 2.69 17.43 5.15
C SER A 31 1.67 17.24 4.01
N ASP A 32 0.44 17.71 4.19
CA ASP A 32 -0.59 17.65 3.15
C ASP A 32 -0.18 18.37 1.86
N ASP A 33 0.55 19.48 1.99
CA ASP A 33 1.10 20.22 0.85
C ASP A 33 2.20 19.42 0.13
N ASP A 34 3.08 18.77 0.89
CA ASP A 34 4.13 17.92 0.33
C ASP A 34 3.56 16.66 -0.33
N MET A 35 2.43 16.13 0.15
CA MET A 35 1.74 14.99 -0.47
C MET A 35 1.35 15.25 -1.93
N GLN A 36 1.12 16.51 -2.30
CA GLN A 36 0.77 16.89 -3.66
C GLN A 36 1.97 17.03 -4.60
N LYS A 37 3.20 16.92 -4.09
CA LYS A 37 4.43 17.01 -4.90
C LYS A 37 4.69 15.71 -5.66
N GLU A 38 5.30 15.84 -6.84
CA GLU A 38 5.82 14.71 -7.60
C GLU A 38 7.00 14.07 -6.87
N VAL A 39 7.13 12.74 -6.92
CA VAL A 39 8.29 12.04 -6.33
C VAL A 39 9.59 12.36 -7.07
N ALA A 40 9.48 12.70 -8.35
CA ALA A 40 10.54 13.19 -9.22
C ALA A 40 9.89 13.88 -10.42
N PRO A 41 10.61 14.72 -11.18
CA PRO A 41 10.04 15.41 -12.34
C PRO A 41 9.36 14.44 -13.33
N GLY A 42 8.07 14.69 -13.60
CA GLY A 42 7.27 13.87 -14.51
C GLY A 42 6.92 12.48 -13.97
N LYS A 43 6.95 12.28 -12.64
CA LYS A 43 6.49 11.06 -11.97
C LYS A 43 5.25 11.34 -11.13
N ASN A 44 4.61 10.27 -10.66
CA ASN A 44 3.42 10.34 -9.81
C ASN A 44 3.66 11.22 -8.56
N ARG A 45 2.60 11.86 -8.10
CA ARG A 45 2.57 12.54 -6.80
C ARG A 45 2.69 11.55 -5.66
N ILE A 46 3.21 12.01 -4.53
CA ILE A 46 3.33 11.18 -3.31
C ILE A 46 1.94 10.65 -2.90
N ILE A 47 0.91 11.48 -2.96
CA ILE A 47 -0.47 11.09 -2.63
C ILE A 47 -1.00 9.96 -3.52
N TYR A 48 -0.63 9.95 -4.81
CA TYR A 48 -1.03 8.88 -5.71
C TYR A 48 -0.41 7.55 -5.30
N LEU A 49 0.87 7.56 -4.89
CA LEU A 49 1.53 6.34 -4.41
C LEU A 49 0.90 5.83 -3.12
N LEU A 50 0.52 6.72 -2.20
CA LEU A 50 -0.21 6.33 -0.99
C LEU A 50 -1.56 5.68 -1.35
N GLY A 51 -2.35 6.33 -2.20
CA GLY A 51 -3.63 5.79 -2.67
C GLY A 51 -3.48 4.45 -3.41
N HIS A 52 -2.43 4.30 -4.22
CA HIS A 52 -2.11 3.07 -4.93
C HIS A 52 -1.80 1.92 -3.95
N LEU A 53 -0.98 2.18 -2.94
CA LEU A 53 -0.67 1.19 -1.90
C LEU A 53 -1.92 0.80 -1.12
N ILE A 54 -2.79 1.75 -0.78
CA ILE A 54 -4.08 1.49 -0.12
C ILE A 54 -4.95 0.58 -1.00
N ALA A 55 -5.16 0.93 -2.27
CA ALA A 55 -6.01 0.16 -3.17
C ALA A 55 -5.52 -1.28 -3.39
N VAL A 56 -4.19 -1.47 -3.57
CA VAL A 56 -3.61 -2.82 -3.70
C VAL A 56 -3.76 -3.64 -2.42
N ASN A 57 -3.48 -3.04 -1.26
CA ASN A 57 -3.62 -3.72 0.05
C ASN A 57 -5.07 -4.12 0.31
N ASP A 58 -6.02 -3.23 0.02
CA ASP A 58 -7.45 -3.49 0.14
C ASP A 58 -7.88 -4.66 -0.77
N GLY A 59 -7.37 -4.72 -2.00
CA GLY A 59 -7.58 -5.85 -2.91
C GLY A 59 -7.11 -7.21 -2.37
N MET A 60 -6.09 -7.23 -1.50
CA MET A 60 -5.58 -8.48 -0.91
C MET A 60 -6.61 -9.14 0.02
N ILE A 61 -7.50 -8.37 0.66
CA ILE A 61 -8.57 -8.91 1.51
C ILE A 61 -9.42 -9.90 0.70
N LYS A 62 -9.85 -9.47 -0.50
CA LYS A 62 -10.64 -10.32 -1.39
C LYS A 62 -9.80 -11.47 -1.95
N LEU A 63 -8.57 -11.19 -2.38
CA LEU A 63 -7.66 -12.19 -2.96
C LEU A 63 -7.41 -13.37 -2.03
N PHE A 64 -7.26 -13.12 -0.73
CA PHE A 64 -7.03 -14.14 0.28
C PHE A 64 -8.30 -14.72 0.89
N GLY A 65 -9.49 -14.32 0.41
CA GLY A 65 -10.77 -14.79 0.95
C GLY A 65 -11.03 -14.34 2.39
N LEU A 66 -10.46 -13.20 2.79
CA LEU A 66 -10.59 -12.64 4.14
C LEU A 66 -11.84 -11.77 4.33
N GLY A 67 -12.60 -11.54 3.26
CA GLY A 67 -13.84 -10.76 3.28
C GLY A 67 -14.00 -9.90 2.04
N ASP A 68 -14.84 -8.87 2.17
CA ASP A 68 -15.02 -7.85 1.16
C ASP A 68 -14.06 -6.68 1.36
N ARG A 69 -13.82 -5.97 0.27
CA ARG A 69 -12.96 -4.80 0.22
C ARG A 69 -13.63 -3.62 0.92
N LEU A 70 -12.83 -2.75 1.52
CA LEU A 70 -13.31 -1.57 2.24
C LEU A 70 -13.33 -0.32 1.35
N TYR A 71 -12.45 -0.24 0.34
CA TYR A 71 -12.24 0.96 -0.47
C TYR A 71 -12.20 0.65 -1.97
N GLU A 72 -13.21 -0.06 -2.49
CA GLU A 72 -13.27 -0.43 -3.92
C GLU A 72 -13.22 0.79 -4.85
N ASP A 73 -13.78 1.93 -4.43
CA ASP A 73 -13.79 3.17 -5.18
C ASP A 73 -12.40 3.78 -5.38
N TYR A 74 -11.38 3.31 -4.66
CA TYR A 74 -9.99 3.75 -4.83
C TYR A 74 -9.34 3.13 -6.08
N ASP A 75 -9.93 2.08 -6.66
CA ASP A 75 -9.41 1.44 -7.87
C ASP A 75 -9.36 2.40 -9.04
N PHE A 76 -10.40 3.21 -9.22
CA PHE A 76 -10.45 4.14 -10.35
C PHE A 76 -9.33 5.21 -10.28
N PRO A 77 -9.23 6.00 -9.20
CA PRO A 77 -8.21 7.05 -9.12
C PRO A 77 -6.77 6.54 -8.92
N PHE A 78 -6.56 5.30 -8.42
CA PHE A 78 -5.22 4.85 -8.01
C PHE A 78 -4.72 3.53 -8.64
N LEU A 79 -5.54 2.82 -9.43
CA LEU A 79 -5.13 1.61 -10.16
C LEU A 79 -5.45 1.68 -11.66
N LYS A 80 -6.62 2.21 -12.02
CA LYS A 80 -7.13 2.21 -13.40
C LYS A 80 -6.82 3.50 -14.15
N SER A 81 -6.38 4.53 -13.45
CA SER A 81 -6.01 5.83 -14.01
C SER A 81 -4.59 6.19 -13.55
N ALA A 82 -3.75 6.66 -14.47
CA ALA A 82 -2.44 7.19 -14.11
C ALA A 82 -2.58 8.61 -13.55
N ASP A 83 -1.76 8.96 -12.56
CA ASP A 83 -1.78 10.29 -11.95
C ASP A 83 -1.47 11.40 -12.95
N LYS A 84 -0.34 11.25 -13.63
CA LYS A 84 0.09 12.09 -14.74
C LYS A 84 0.60 11.18 -15.83
N MET A 85 0.05 11.33 -17.04
CA MET A 85 0.62 10.78 -18.27
C MET A 85 1.77 11.65 -18.74
#